data_AF-A0A4U7CNN1-F1
#
_entry.id   AF-A0A4U7CNN1-F1
#
_cell.length_a   1.000
_cell.length_b   1.000
_cell.length_c   1.000
_cell.angle_alpha   90.00
_cell.angle_beta   90.00
_cell.angle_gamma   90.00
#
_symmetry.space_group_name_H-M   'P 1'
#
loop_
_entity.id
_entity.type
_entity.pdbx_description
1 polymer ?
#
loop_
_entity_poly.entity_id
_entity_poly.type
_entity_poly.pdbx_seq_one_letter_code
_entity_poly.pdbx_strand_id
1 'polypeptide(L)'
;MASSTEDGADRDGEIRLWRDEGWWIARDVGTGVTTQGESRSDALENLDEAVALHRGEIGREPTDEELRELGIDPEENATGDAEPPDVLE
;
A
#
# COMPACT_ATOMS: atom_id res chain seq x y z
N MET A 1 6.35 -24.40 -21.98
CA MET A 1 6.06 -24.45 -20.54
C MET A 1 7.40 -24.45 -19.83
N ALA A 2 7.86 -23.32 -19.32
CA ALA A 2 9.07 -23.26 -18.50
C ALA A 2 8.63 -23.21 -17.04
N SER A 3 8.95 -24.25 -16.28
CA SER A 3 8.79 -24.28 -14.82
C SER A 3 10.17 -24.21 -14.18
N SER A 4 10.21 -23.40 -13.13
CA SER A 4 11.33 -22.76 -12.45
C SER A 4 12.30 -23.69 -11.73
N THR A 5 13.55 -23.22 -11.59
CA THR A 5 14.39 -23.37 -10.39
C THR A 5 15.50 -22.32 -10.45
N GLU A 6 15.33 -21.18 -9.78
CA GLU A 6 16.47 -20.39 -9.31
C GLU A 6 16.16 -19.91 -7.89
N ASP A 7 17.06 -20.28 -6.99
CA ASP A 7 17.20 -19.92 -5.58
C ASP A 7 16.69 -18.51 -5.21
N GLY A 8 15.78 -18.46 -4.22
CA GLY A 8 16.17 -18.10 -2.86
C GLY A 8 16.82 -16.74 -2.57
N ALA A 9 16.69 -15.75 -3.45
CA ALA A 9 16.95 -14.36 -3.11
C ALA A 9 15.75 -13.53 -3.57
N ASP A 10 15.05 -12.93 -2.61
CA ASP A 10 14.11 -11.86 -2.88
C ASP A 10 14.80 -10.87 -3.81
N ARG A 11 14.37 -10.84 -5.08
CA ARG A 11 14.94 -9.92 -6.05
C ARG A 11 14.47 -8.54 -5.64
N ASP A 12 15.40 -7.62 -5.40
CA ASP A 12 15.05 -6.22 -5.18
C ASP A 12 14.15 -5.74 -6.34
N GLY A 13 12.92 -5.33 -5.99
CA GLY A 13 11.89 -4.94 -6.96
C GLY A 13 11.09 -6.10 -7.57
N GLU A 14 11.01 -7.28 -6.95
CA GLU A 14 10.04 -8.31 -7.36
C GLU A 14 8.62 -7.77 -7.25
N ILE A 15 7.91 -7.76 -8.37
CA ILE A 15 6.48 -7.43 -8.44
C ILE A 15 5.69 -8.70 -8.77
N ARG A 16 4.70 -9.01 -7.94
CA ARG A 16 3.69 -10.03 -8.23
C ARG A 16 2.46 -9.37 -8.83
N LEU A 17 2.06 -9.85 -9.99
CA LEU A 17 0.94 -9.32 -10.75
C LEU A 17 -0.03 -10.46 -11.08
N TRP A 18 -1.29 -10.30 -10.72
CA TRP A 18 -2.34 -11.27 -11.06
C TRP A 18 -3.67 -10.58 -11.32
N ARG A 19 -4.67 -11.35 -11.74
CA ARG A 19 -6.02 -10.88 -11.98
C ARG A 19 -6.99 -11.57 -11.02
N ASP A 20 -7.87 -10.81 -10.41
CA ASP A 20 -8.93 -11.32 -9.55
C ASP A 20 -10.20 -10.49 -9.72
N GLU A 21 -11.36 -11.16 -9.75
CA GLU A 21 -12.69 -10.54 -9.90
C GLU A 21 -12.79 -9.42 -10.97
N GLY A 22 -12.03 -9.55 -12.07
CA GLY A 22 -12.01 -8.60 -13.17
C GLY A 22 -10.93 -7.51 -13.08
N TRP A 23 -10.31 -7.31 -11.93
CA TRP A 23 -9.28 -6.32 -11.64
C TRP A 23 -7.86 -6.86 -11.79
N TRP A 24 -6.91 -5.98 -12.12
CA TRP A 24 -5.49 -6.26 -12.00
C TRP A 24 -5.02 -5.89 -10.61
N ILE A 25 -4.24 -6.78 -9.99
CA ILE A 25 -3.65 -6.57 -8.66
C ILE A 25 -2.13 -6.67 -8.79
N ALA A 26 -1.44 -5.64 -8.32
CA ALA A 26 0.01 -5.54 -8.34
C ALA A 26 0.53 -5.41 -6.91
N ARG A 27 1.55 -6.21 -6.57
CA ARG A 27 2.18 -6.21 -5.24
C ARG A 27 3.70 -6.12 -5.39
N ASP A 28 4.29 -5.12 -4.76
CA ASP A 28 5.72 -5.07 -4.53
C ASP A 28 6.06 -5.99 -3.36
N VAL A 29 6.90 -7.00 -3.59
CA VAL A 29 7.19 -8.02 -2.59
C VAL A 29 8.09 -7.49 -1.48
N GLY A 30 9.01 -6.57 -1.81
CA GLY A 30 9.96 -6.02 -0.86
C GLY A 30 9.31 -5.12 0.20
N THR A 31 8.36 -4.28 -0.20
CA THR A 31 7.62 -3.36 0.69
C THR A 31 6.30 -3.96 1.19
N GLY A 32 5.77 -4.96 0.50
CA GLY A 32 4.44 -5.51 0.76
C GLY A 32 3.28 -4.64 0.24
N VAL A 33 3.56 -3.46 -0.32
CA VAL A 33 2.55 -2.56 -0.89
C VAL A 33 1.79 -3.29 -1.99
N THR A 34 0.47 -3.20 -1.93
CA THR A 34 -0.44 -3.84 -2.90
C THR A 34 -1.45 -2.83 -3.39
N THR A 35 -1.60 -2.73 -4.71
CA THR A 35 -2.54 -1.84 -5.39
C THR A 35 -3.33 -2.61 -6.44
N GLN A 36 -4.38 -1.98 -6.95
CA GLN A 36 -5.25 -2.54 -7.98
C GLN A 36 -5.59 -1.52 -9.06
N GLY A 37 -6.01 -2.00 -10.23
CA GLY A 37 -6.42 -1.17 -11.36
C GLY A 37 -7.30 -1.92 -12.35
N GLU A 38 -8.14 -1.19 -13.10
CA GLU A 38 -9.01 -1.78 -14.12
C GLU A 38 -8.20 -2.38 -15.28
N SER A 39 -7.05 -1.76 -15.57
CA SER A 39 -6.05 -2.30 -16.49
C SER A 39 -4.75 -2.68 -15.78
N ARG A 40 -3.93 -3.46 -16.49
CA ARG A 40 -2.59 -3.83 -16.01
C ARG A 40 -1.71 -2.61 -15.78
N SER A 41 -1.81 -1.61 -16.66
CA SER A 41 -1.02 -0.39 -16.55
C SER A 41 -1.44 0.40 -15.31
N ASP A 42 -2.75 0.58 -15.11
CA ASP A 42 -3.27 1.33 -13.95
C ASP A 42 -2.82 0.68 -12.64
N ALA A 43 -2.86 -0.65 -12.54
CA ALA A 43 -2.40 -1.36 -11.35
C ALA A 43 -0.90 -1.13 -11.06
N LEU A 44 -0.06 -1.09 -12.11
CA LEU A 44 1.37 -0.86 -11.97
C LEU A 44 1.69 0.61 -11.68
N GLU A 45 1.02 1.56 -12.34
CA GLU A 45 1.18 2.99 -12.09
C GLU A 45 0.77 3.34 -10.65
N ASN A 46 -0.35 2.79 -10.18
CA ASN A 46 -0.77 2.91 -8.78
C ASN A 46 0.26 2.30 -7.83
N LEU A 47 0.88 1.18 -8.19
CA LEU A 47 1.89 0.53 -7.37
C LEU A 47 3.14 1.42 -7.21
N ASP A 48 3.64 1.99 -8.31
CA ASP A 48 4.81 2.86 -8.30
C ASP A 48 4.56 4.09 -7.40
N GLU A 49 3.39 4.72 -7.51
CA GLU A 49 3.01 5.85 -6.65
C GLU A 49 2.92 5.42 -5.18
N ALA A 50 2.23 4.33 -4.88
CA ALA A 50 2.05 3.85 -3.52
C ALA A 50 3.38 3.42 -2.85
N VAL A 51 4.31 2.84 -3.62
CA VAL A 51 5.65 2.49 -3.14
C VAL A 51 6.47 3.74 -2.86
N ALA A 52 6.44 4.75 -3.75
CA ALA A 52 7.11 6.02 -3.52
C ALA A 52 6.54 6.74 -2.28
N LEU A 53 5.22 6.69 -2.08
CA LEU A 53 4.56 7.22 -0.88
C LEU A 53 5.00 6.47 0.38
N HIS A 54 5.02 5.14 0.34
CA HIS A 54 5.46 4.30 1.46
C HIS A 54 6.91 4.58 1.88
N ARG A 55 7.77 4.89 0.90
CA ARG A 55 9.17 5.28 1.13
C ARG A 55 9.35 6.74 1.58
N GLY A 56 8.27 7.53 1.59
CA GLY A 56 8.31 8.96 1.89
C GLY A 56 8.99 9.80 0.80
N GLU A 57 9.07 9.27 -0.43
CA GLU A 57 9.66 9.98 -1.58
C GLU A 57 8.68 11.01 -2.17
N ILE A 58 7.38 10.76 -2.00
CA ILE A 58 6.29 11.65 -2.41
C ILE A 58 5.25 11.81 -1.30
N GLY A 59 4.35 12.77 -1.48
CA GLY A 59 3.33 13.11 -0.50
C GLY A 59 3.86 13.99 0.64
N ARG A 60 2.95 14.36 1.54
CA ARG A 60 3.27 15.05 2.78
C ARG A 60 2.20 14.71 3.82
N GLU A 61 2.55 14.87 5.08
CA GLU A 61 1.57 14.82 6.15
C GLU A 61 0.56 15.99 6.00
N PRO A 62 -0.74 15.75 6.25
CA PRO A 62 -1.71 16.83 6.41
C PRO A 62 -1.30 17.75 7.56
N THR A 63 -1.59 19.04 7.43
CA THR A 63 -1.44 19.97 8.54
C THR A 63 -2.63 19.87 9.51
N ASP A 64 -2.42 20.23 10.77
CA ASP A 64 -3.49 20.27 11.78
C ASP A 64 -4.69 21.11 11.34
N GLU A 65 -4.45 22.21 10.63
CA GLU A 65 -5.52 23.07 10.11
C GLU A 65 -6.35 22.35 9.05
N GLU A 66 -5.70 21.67 8.09
CA GLU A 66 -6.39 20.89 7.06
C GLU A 66 -7.23 19.76 7.66
N LEU A 67 -6.74 19.11 8.73
CA LEU A 67 -7.50 18.11 9.47
C LEU A 67 -8.73 18.74 10.15
N ARG A 68 -8.55 19.89 10.82
CA ARG A 68 -9.65 20.61 11.51
C ARG A 68 -10.71 21.10 10.53
N GLU A 69 -10.33 21.56 9.35
CA GLU A 69 -11.26 21.94 8.27
C GLU A 69 -12.15 20.76 7.82
N LEU A 70 -11.62 19.54 7.85
CA LEU A 70 -12.35 18.30 7.57
C LEU A 70 -13.15 17.77 8.78
N GLY A 71 -13.13 18.48 9.91
CA GLY A 71 -13.81 18.08 11.14
C GLY A 71 -13.07 17.00 11.94
N ILE A 72 -11.77 16.82 11.68
CA ILE A 72 -10.90 15.89 12.37
C ILE A 72 -10.05 16.67 13.36
N ASP A 73 -10.18 16.37 14.66
CA ASP A 73 -9.30 16.94 15.69
C ASP A 73 -8.01 16.10 15.77
N PRO A 74 -6.82 16.65 15.45
CA PRO A 74 -5.56 15.91 15.51
C PRO A 74 -5.24 15.37 16.90
N GLU A 75 -5.65 16.07 17.97
CA GLU A 75 -5.34 15.65 19.35
C GLU A 75 -6.19 14.45 19.78
N GLU A 76 -7.41 14.32 19.24
CA GLU A 76 -8.34 13.22 19.54
C GLU A 76 -8.27 12.08 18.50
N ASN A 77 -7.62 12.30 17.35
CA ASN A 77 -7.45 11.30 16.29
C ASN A 77 -6.05 10.66 16.31
N ALA A 78 -5.49 10.47 17.51
CA ALA A 78 -4.31 9.66 17.72
C ALA A 78 -4.71 8.23 18.12
N THR A 79 -3.86 7.26 17.77
CA THR A 79 -3.92 5.92 18.36
C THR A 79 -3.57 6.06 19.85
N GLY A 80 -4.59 6.30 20.68
CA GLY A 80 -4.43 6.44 22.13
C GLY A 80 -4.03 5.14 22.82
N ASP A 81 -3.98 5.14 24.15
CA ASP A 81 -3.58 3.95 24.94
C ASP A 81 -4.69 2.90 25.10
N ALA A 82 -5.77 2.98 24.31
CA ALA A 82 -6.86 2.02 24.37
C ALA A 82 -6.48 0.74 23.63
N GLU A 83 -6.70 -0.41 24.28
CA GLU A 83 -6.55 -1.72 23.65
C GLU A 83 -7.48 -1.81 22.42
N PRO A 84 -7.04 -2.42 21.30
CA PRO A 84 -7.92 -2.72 20.19
C PRO A 84 -9.17 -3.47 20.68
N PRO A 85 -10.36 -3.19 20.11
CA PRO A 85 -11.57 -3.89 20.52
C PRO A 85 -11.42 -5.40 20.29
N ASP A 86 -12.07 -6.23 21.14
CA ASP A 86 -12.00 -7.70 21.12
C ASP A 86 -12.24 -8.33 19.73
N VAL A 87 -12.93 -7.63 18.83
CA VAL A 87 -13.19 -8.07 17.45
C VAL A 87 -11.96 -8.03 16.54
N LEU A 88 -10.87 -7.39 16.99
CA LEU A 88 -9.59 -7.25 16.28
C LEU A 88 -8.45 -8.06 16.95
N GLU A 89 -8.77 -8.95 17.90
CA GLU A 89 -7.83 -9.97 18.41
C GLU A 89 -7.46 -11.02 17.37
#